data_AF-A0A2S0MKD6-F1
#
_entry.id   AF-A0A2S0MKD6-F1
#
_cell.length_a   1.000
_cell.length_b   1.000
_cell.length_c   1.000
_cell.angle_alpha   90.00
_cell.angle_beta   90.00
_cell.angle_gamma   90.00
#
_symmetry.space_group_name_H-M   'P 1'
#
loop_
_entity.id
_entity.type
_entity.pdbx_description
1 polymer ?
#
loop_
_entity_poly.entity_id
_entity_poly.type
_entity_poly.pdbx_seq_one_letter_code
_entity_poly.pdbx_strand_id
1 'polypeptide(L)'
;MSFRRRDYPEVLETMLTGLAGGTSAEAHPFPPPGDGIRTLLEAPPARRLVSVHGARNGLSHRFRAGTDVELSADGTALIWKDAGDKPDAGTLFEVNYLRRDTAVQLTDFEVGSVTRTLVESIARETARVHAEMEGVYRAGFLDTATGRALDNVVALLGVTRVPGGRARTELRFQRDAGATGAITIPQGTRVIDADVTVEYETVEPVTMTPAQRRVSVEARDVEPGNSPVGADVLIVLPVPIAGVASVTNPAPAARGGAPETDTELRARARAFLQGSERGTLGALRAALARQGLQGEIEEPADRPGVVVVRPVAEAMSPERHAQLARALDEARPAGIVLELAGTEVPVGVDLSLQVTTRAGLAEPDRRAAHEAVRGAVADYFAALPVKDNASINRIVGAVLAVEGVEDISLLSADLLLSSGAENRLDAAGGVIDLAGVATALSDVSISDPLLPTRMDFAVSFSAAEPAPDANQITAALDVAVSHLTDRAAAGGTEAERSLSFGKLLHVLPAPLGDGATLAAFDAASPQPALPTDAGAYAVSLFLQQANGLTRVLSADGDTYLLDAGERLTLGAVSVEAED
;
A
#
# COMPACT_ATOMS: atom_id res chain seq x y z
N MET A 1 -23.34 -17.89 18.22
CA MET A 1 -22.29 -18.33 19.14
C MET A 1 -20.95 -18.02 18.49
N SER A 2 -20.22 -17.02 18.98
CA SER A 2 -18.83 -16.78 18.55
C SER A 2 -17.94 -17.85 19.19
N PHE A 3 -17.07 -18.47 18.41
CA PHE A 3 -16.09 -19.42 18.95
C PHE A 3 -15.01 -18.66 19.72
N ARG A 4 -14.80 -18.98 20.99
CA ARG A 4 -13.69 -18.46 21.82
C ARG A 4 -12.65 -19.56 21.98
N ARG A 5 -11.41 -19.26 21.58
CA ARG A 5 -10.28 -20.14 21.85
C ARG A 5 -10.02 -20.19 23.36
N ARG A 6 -9.90 -21.40 23.90
CA ARG A 6 -9.42 -21.63 25.26
C ARG A 6 -7.93 -21.90 25.23
N ASP A 7 -7.17 -21.12 25.98
CA ASP A 7 -5.72 -21.26 26.03
C ASP A 7 -5.30 -22.34 27.02
N TYR A 8 -4.04 -22.79 26.90
CA TYR A 8 -3.49 -23.85 27.74
C TYR A 8 -3.71 -23.62 29.26
N PRO A 9 -3.44 -22.43 29.84
CA PRO A 9 -3.67 -22.21 31.27
C PRO A 9 -5.14 -22.36 31.67
N GLU A 10 -6.06 -21.89 30.83
CA GLU A 10 -7.50 -22.00 31.07
C GLU A 10 -7.98 -23.46 31.05
N VAL A 11 -7.54 -24.22 30.04
CA VAL A 11 -7.87 -25.64 29.91
C VAL A 11 -7.30 -26.43 31.08
N LEU A 12 -6.04 -26.18 31.44
CA LEU A 12 -5.36 -26.84 32.56
C LEU A 12 -6.09 -26.59 33.88
N GLU A 13 -6.42 -25.34 34.19
CA GLU A 13 -7.14 -24.98 35.41
C GLU A 13 -8.53 -25.62 35.46
N THR A 14 -9.22 -25.68 34.33
CA THR A 14 -10.54 -26.33 34.22
C THR A 14 -10.43 -27.81 34.54
N MET A 15 -9.46 -28.52 33.96
CA MET A 15 -9.23 -29.95 34.21
C MET A 15 -8.80 -30.22 35.65
N LEU A 16 -7.87 -29.43 36.20
CA LEU A 16 -7.43 -29.56 37.58
C LEU A 16 -8.56 -29.29 38.57
N THR A 17 -9.41 -28.30 38.30
CA THR A 17 -10.59 -28.01 39.14
C THR A 17 -11.56 -29.17 39.15
N GLY A 18 -11.83 -29.79 38.00
CA GLY A 18 -12.66 -30.98 37.89
C GLY A 18 -12.10 -32.17 38.67
N LEU A 19 -10.78 -32.43 38.57
CA LEU A 19 -10.12 -33.51 39.32
C LEU A 19 -10.07 -33.26 40.83
N ALA A 20 -9.99 -32.00 41.24
CA ALA A 20 -10.12 -31.59 42.63
C ALA A 20 -11.59 -31.63 43.14
N GLY A 21 -12.54 -32.13 42.33
CA GLY A 21 -13.95 -32.26 42.68
C GLY A 21 -14.71 -30.92 42.80
N GLY A 22 -14.12 -29.86 42.24
CA GLY A 22 -14.78 -28.57 42.05
C GLY A 22 -15.75 -28.57 40.88
N THR A 23 -16.43 -27.45 40.69
CA THR A 23 -17.18 -27.17 39.47
C THR A 23 -16.24 -26.51 38.47
N SER A 24 -16.17 -27.07 37.26
CA SER A 24 -15.27 -26.63 36.19
C SER A 24 -16.05 -26.11 34.99
N ALA A 25 -15.62 -24.96 34.43
CA ALA A 25 -16.20 -24.31 33.26
C ALA A 25 -17.72 -24.09 33.33
N GLU A 26 -18.23 -23.67 34.50
CA GLU A 26 -19.62 -23.24 34.65
C GLU A 26 -19.86 -21.95 33.87
N ALA A 27 -20.74 -21.98 32.88
CA ALA A 27 -20.90 -20.90 31.92
C ALA A 27 -22.07 -19.98 32.28
N HIS A 28 -21.81 -18.67 32.33
CA HIS A 28 -22.84 -17.66 32.58
C HIS A 28 -22.80 -16.53 31.55
N PRO A 29 -23.96 -15.94 31.19
CA PRO A 29 -24.01 -14.77 30.32
C PRO A 29 -23.59 -13.49 31.06
N PHE A 30 -22.92 -12.60 30.33
CA PHE A 30 -22.63 -11.24 30.77
C PHE A 30 -23.37 -10.20 29.90
N PRO A 31 -24.02 -9.18 30.48
CA PRO A 31 -24.23 -8.97 31.92
C PRO A 31 -25.15 -10.04 32.52
N PRO A 32 -24.98 -10.37 33.82
CA PRO A 32 -25.86 -11.29 34.52
C PRO A 32 -27.32 -10.83 34.51
N PRO A 33 -28.30 -11.76 34.49
CA PRO A 33 -29.71 -11.41 34.56
C PRO A 33 -30.04 -10.74 35.90
N GLY A 34 -30.66 -9.55 35.86
CA GLY A 34 -31.06 -8.80 37.05
C GLY A 34 -30.29 -7.48 37.20
N ASP A 35 -29.53 -7.35 38.29
CA ASP A 35 -28.76 -6.14 38.62
C ASP A 35 -27.50 -5.93 37.77
N GLY A 36 -27.18 -6.87 36.87
CA GLY A 36 -26.03 -6.81 35.97
C GLY A 36 -24.68 -6.97 36.66
N ILE A 37 -24.66 -7.29 37.95
CA ILE A 37 -23.46 -7.32 38.79
C ILE A 37 -23.32 -8.66 39.50
N ARG A 38 -24.44 -9.30 39.85
CA ARG A 38 -24.45 -10.54 40.62
C ARG A 38 -24.77 -11.74 39.74
N THR A 39 -23.90 -12.73 39.77
CA THR A 39 -24.09 -14.03 39.09
C THR A 39 -24.27 -15.13 40.11
N LEU A 40 -25.41 -15.82 40.10
CA LEU A 40 -25.65 -16.97 40.97
C LEU A 40 -24.90 -18.20 40.43
N LEU A 41 -24.21 -18.91 41.31
CA LEU A 41 -23.56 -20.18 40.97
C LEU A 41 -24.59 -21.31 40.97
N GLU A 42 -24.41 -22.29 40.08
CA GLU A 42 -25.30 -23.44 39.88
C GLU A 42 -25.14 -24.47 41.00
N ALA A 43 -23.93 -24.65 41.56
CA ALA A 43 -23.68 -25.59 42.65
C ALA A 43 -23.00 -24.92 43.88
N PRO A 44 -23.73 -24.09 44.65
CA PRO A 44 -23.24 -23.48 45.89
C PRO A 44 -23.31 -24.46 47.09
N PRO A 45 -22.61 -24.19 48.21
CA PRO A 45 -21.68 -23.08 48.42
C PRO A 45 -20.27 -23.38 47.91
N ALA A 46 -19.72 -22.43 47.15
CA ALA A 46 -18.31 -22.41 46.79
C ALA A 46 -17.45 -22.14 48.04
N ARG A 47 -16.43 -22.98 48.24
CA ARG A 47 -15.39 -22.78 49.26
C ARG A 47 -14.38 -21.74 48.81
N ARG A 48 -13.98 -21.80 47.54
CA ARG A 48 -12.92 -20.99 46.96
C ARG A 48 -13.11 -20.85 45.46
N LEU A 49 -13.03 -19.62 44.97
CA LEU A 49 -12.90 -19.32 43.54
C LEU A 49 -11.50 -19.71 43.04
N VAL A 50 -11.42 -20.44 41.94
CA VAL A 50 -10.15 -20.85 41.31
C VAL A 50 -9.79 -19.90 40.17
N SER A 51 -10.69 -19.74 39.21
CA SER A 51 -10.53 -18.79 38.10
C SER A 51 -11.86 -18.42 37.47
N VAL A 52 -11.86 -17.26 36.82
CA VAL A 52 -12.96 -16.79 35.97
C VAL A 52 -12.32 -16.40 34.64
N HIS A 53 -12.77 -17.03 33.57
CA HIS A 53 -12.28 -16.80 32.21
C HIS A 53 -13.42 -16.33 31.33
N GLY A 54 -13.17 -15.40 30.40
CA GLY A 54 -14.20 -14.92 29.49
C GLY A 54 -13.59 -14.14 28.33
N ALA A 55 -14.44 -13.56 27.48
CA ALA A 55 -13.99 -12.70 26.41
C ALA A 55 -13.82 -11.26 26.91
N ARG A 56 -12.69 -10.64 26.57
CA ARG A 56 -12.47 -9.20 26.71
C ARG A 56 -11.79 -8.68 25.46
N ASN A 57 -12.38 -7.67 24.81
CA ASN A 57 -11.97 -7.18 23.49
C ASN A 57 -11.87 -8.33 22.46
N GLY A 58 -12.74 -9.34 22.57
CA GLY A 58 -12.75 -10.53 21.70
C GLY A 58 -11.66 -11.56 21.98
N LEU A 59 -10.80 -11.38 22.98
CA LEU A 59 -9.73 -12.30 23.35
C LEU A 59 -10.05 -13.04 24.66
N SER A 60 -9.50 -14.25 24.83
CA SER A 60 -9.61 -14.95 26.11
C SER A 60 -8.87 -14.18 27.20
N HIS A 61 -9.56 -13.93 28.31
CA HIS A 61 -9.05 -13.14 29.41
C HIS A 61 -9.40 -13.77 30.76
N ARG A 62 -8.42 -13.81 31.66
CA ARG A 62 -8.60 -14.24 33.04
C ARG A 62 -8.88 -13.03 33.93
N PHE A 63 -10.05 -13.00 34.55
CA PHE A 63 -10.44 -11.97 35.50
C PHE A 63 -9.82 -12.23 36.88
N ARG A 64 -9.33 -11.18 37.52
CA ARG A 64 -8.61 -11.23 38.79
C ARG A 64 -9.59 -11.26 39.95
N ALA A 65 -9.52 -12.33 40.74
CA ALA A 65 -10.26 -12.42 41.99
C ALA A 65 -9.84 -11.30 42.96
N GLY A 66 -10.81 -10.62 43.57
CA GLY A 66 -10.61 -9.51 44.51
C GLY A 66 -10.47 -8.13 43.87
N THR A 67 -10.07 -8.05 42.59
CA THR A 67 -9.99 -6.78 41.83
C THR A 67 -11.16 -6.64 40.85
N ASP A 68 -11.40 -7.67 40.05
CA ASP A 68 -12.40 -7.64 38.97
C ASP A 68 -13.71 -8.29 39.42
N VAL A 69 -13.57 -9.42 40.13
CA VAL A 69 -14.69 -10.25 40.59
C VAL A 69 -14.43 -10.75 42.01
N GLU A 70 -15.47 -10.86 42.82
CA GLU A 70 -15.39 -11.37 44.18
C GLU A 70 -16.46 -12.44 44.44
N LEU A 71 -16.11 -13.47 45.21
CA LEU A 71 -17.07 -14.47 45.66
C LEU A 71 -17.82 -13.93 46.88
N SER A 72 -19.15 -13.99 46.86
CA SER A 72 -19.99 -13.61 48.01
C SER A 72 -19.57 -14.34 49.28
N ALA A 73 -19.72 -13.71 50.46
CA ALA A 73 -19.34 -14.29 51.75
C ALA A 73 -19.97 -15.68 52.01
N ASP A 74 -21.20 -15.88 51.53
CA ASP A 74 -21.95 -17.13 51.69
C ASP A 74 -21.54 -18.20 50.66
N GLY A 75 -20.71 -17.85 49.67
CA GLY A 75 -20.25 -18.74 48.59
C GLY A 75 -21.31 -19.05 47.54
N THR A 76 -22.36 -18.23 47.42
CA THR A 76 -23.52 -18.50 46.56
C THR A 76 -23.50 -17.76 45.22
N ALA A 77 -22.73 -16.68 45.13
CA ALA A 77 -22.71 -15.81 43.96
C ALA A 77 -21.32 -15.21 43.71
N LEU A 78 -21.05 -14.85 42.45
CA LEU A 78 -19.99 -13.93 42.05
C LEU A 78 -20.55 -12.52 41.94
N ILE A 79 -19.75 -11.55 42.38
CA ILE A 79 -20.06 -10.12 42.38
C ILE A 79 -18.98 -9.44 41.54
N TRP A 80 -19.38 -8.84 40.42
CA TRP A 80 -18.49 -8.03 39.58
C TRP A 80 -18.23 -6.68 40.25
N LYS A 81 -16.98 -6.20 40.24
CA LYS A 81 -16.65 -4.89 40.83
C LYS A 81 -16.84 -3.77 39.81
N ASP A 82 -17.31 -2.61 40.28
CA ASP A 82 -17.59 -1.48 39.40
C ASP A 82 -16.34 -0.96 38.66
N ALA A 83 -15.22 -0.83 39.39
CA ALA A 83 -13.92 -0.40 38.87
C ALA A 83 -13.07 -1.55 38.31
N GLY A 84 -13.61 -2.78 38.28
CA GLY A 84 -12.94 -3.97 37.81
C GLY A 84 -13.13 -4.23 36.33
N ASP A 85 -12.23 -5.02 35.74
CA ASP A 85 -12.35 -5.46 34.36
C ASP A 85 -13.56 -6.40 34.20
N LYS A 86 -14.34 -6.21 33.13
CA LYS A 86 -15.59 -6.96 32.88
C LYS A 86 -15.53 -7.70 31.53
N PRO A 87 -16.28 -8.81 31.39
CA PRO A 87 -16.44 -9.48 30.12
C PRO A 87 -17.13 -8.58 29.09
N ASP A 88 -16.91 -8.88 27.81
CA ASP A 88 -17.62 -8.22 26.71
C ASP A 88 -19.13 -8.49 26.84
N ALA A 89 -19.95 -7.46 26.69
CA ALA A 89 -21.39 -7.59 26.78
C ALA A 89 -21.95 -8.54 25.69
N GLY A 90 -22.87 -9.42 26.09
CA GLY A 90 -23.44 -10.45 25.21
C GLY A 90 -22.59 -11.71 25.07
N THR A 91 -21.50 -11.85 25.84
CA THR A 91 -20.64 -13.04 25.84
C THR A 91 -20.87 -13.94 27.05
N LEU A 92 -20.40 -15.18 26.95
CA LEU A 92 -20.37 -16.12 28.08
C LEU A 92 -19.00 -16.02 28.76
N PHE A 93 -19.00 -16.06 30.09
CA PHE A 93 -17.81 -16.29 30.90
C PHE A 93 -17.95 -17.62 31.66
N GLU A 94 -16.82 -18.23 31.96
CA GLU A 94 -16.69 -19.53 32.58
C GLU A 94 -16.05 -19.40 33.96
N VAL A 95 -16.63 -20.08 34.95
CA VAL A 95 -16.20 -20.03 36.35
C VAL A 95 -15.70 -21.41 36.77
N ASN A 96 -14.54 -21.42 37.42
CA ASN A 96 -13.96 -22.57 38.08
C ASN A 96 -13.92 -22.32 39.59
N TYR A 97 -14.52 -23.19 40.40
CA TYR A 97 -14.49 -23.06 41.86
C TYR A 97 -14.53 -24.41 42.58
N LEU A 98 -13.96 -24.45 43.79
CA LEU A 98 -14.00 -25.62 44.66
C LEU A 98 -15.22 -25.56 45.58
N ARG A 99 -15.93 -26.67 45.73
CA ARG A 99 -17.09 -26.78 46.64
C ARG A 99 -16.64 -27.10 48.08
N ARG A 100 -17.50 -26.80 49.07
CA ARG A 100 -17.20 -27.07 50.50
C ARG A 100 -17.20 -28.56 50.84
N ASP A 101 -18.09 -29.34 50.21
CA ASP A 101 -18.41 -30.71 50.64
C ASP A 101 -17.90 -31.81 49.68
N THR A 102 -16.84 -31.55 48.90
CA THR A 102 -16.31 -32.57 47.99
C THR A 102 -15.20 -33.40 48.62
N ALA A 103 -15.37 -34.73 48.62
CA ALA A 103 -14.28 -35.67 48.87
C ALA A 103 -13.35 -35.73 47.65
N VAL A 104 -12.12 -35.22 47.81
CA VAL A 104 -11.12 -35.20 46.75
C VAL A 104 -10.34 -36.52 46.75
N GLN A 105 -10.39 -37.27 45.66
CA GLN A 105 -9.68 -38.55 45.53
C GLN A 105 -8.19 -38.39 45.20
N LEU A 106 -7.81 -37.30 44.53
CA LEU A 106 -6.45 -36.99 44.12
C LEU A 106 -5.99 -35.71 44.82
N THR A 107 -4.95 -35.76 45.65
CA THR A 107 -4.58 -34.64 46.52
C THR A 107 -3.32 -33.89 46.10
N ASP A 108 -2.54 -34.45 45.17
CA ASP A 108 -1.28 -33.86 44.72
C ASP A 108 -1.43 -33.22 43.34
N PHE A 109 -1.48 -31.89 43.32
CA PHE A 109 -1.57 -31.06 42.12
C PHE A 109 -0.40 -30.06 42.04
N GLU A 110 0.67 -30.30 42.80
CA GLU A 110 1.86 -29.47 42.78
C GLU A 110 2.71 -29.75 41.53
N VAL A 111 3.56 -28.78 41.18
CA VAL A 111 4.51 -28.94 40.05
C VAL A 111 5.43 -30.12 40.33
N GLY A 112 5.51 -31.07 39.40
CA GLY A 112 6.27 -32.32 39.55
C GLY A 112 5.43 -33.52 39.99
N SER A 113 4.16 -33.33 40.33
CA SER A 113 3.23 -34.45 40.55
C SER A 113 2.95 -35.23 39.27
N VAL A 114 2.90 -36.57 39.37
CA VAL A 114 2.51 -37.45 38.24
C VAL A 114 1.12 -37.09 37.72
N THR A 115 0.16 -36.82 38.63
CA THR A 115 -1.21 -36.44 38.27
C THR A 115 -1.20 -35.15 37.47
N ARG A 116 -0.49 -34.13 37.95
CA ARG A 116 -0.40 -32.84 37.24
C ARG A 116 0.26 -32.99 35.88
N THR A 117 1.38 -33.70 35.77
CA THR A 117 2.09 -33.89 34.49
C THR A 117 1.21 -34.58 33.43
N LEU A 118 0.40 -35.56 33.83
CA LEU A 118 -0.57 -36.20 32.92
C LEU A 118 -1.65 -35.21 32.46
N VAL A 119 -2.19 -34.40 33.38
CA VAL A 119 -3.20 -33.39 33.05
C VAL A 119 -2.63 -32.29 32.18
N GLU A 120 -1.40 -31.82 32.44
CA GLU A 120 -0.71 -30.83 31.61
C GLU A 120 -0.53 -31.34 30.18
N SER A 121 -0.24 -32.63 29.99
CA SER A 121 -0.15 -33.25 28.66
C SER A 121 -1.51 -33.23 27.94
N ILE A 122 -2.59 -33.63 28.62
CA ILE A 122 -3.94 -33.64 28.06
C ILE A 122 -4.45 -32.22 27.79
N ALA A 123 -4.17 -31.28 28.70
CA ALA A 123 -4.55 -29.88 28.58
C ALA A 123 -3.83 -29.23 27.41
N ARG A 124 -2.55 -29.56 27.17
CA ARG A 124 -1.80 -29.09 26.01
C ARG A 124 -2.40 -29.56 24.69
N GLU A 125 -2.73 -30.85 24.59
CA GLU A 125 -3.38 -31.37 23.38
C GLU A 125 -4.79 -30.79 23.18
N THR A 126 -5.55 -30.60 24.27
CA THR A 126 -6.88 -29.97 24.19
C THR A 126 -6.78 -28.51 23.77
N ALA A 127 -5.82 -27.75 24.29
CA ALA A 127 -5.58 -26.37 23.86
C ALA A 127 -5.12 -26.29 22.40
N ARG A 128 -4.34 -27.27 21.93
CA ARG A 128 -4.00 -27.40 20.50
C ARG A 128 -5.24 -27.62 19.64
N VAL A 129 -6.15 -28.52 20.03
CA VAL A 129 -7.42 -28.75 19.32
C VAL A 129 -8.24 -27.46 19.27
N HIS A 130 -8.32 -26.69 20.37
CA HIS A 130 -9.00 -25.39 20.36
C HIS A 130 -8.36 -24.38 19.39
N ALA A 131 -7.03 -24.37 19.27
CA ALA A 131 -6.34 -23.53 18.29
C ALA A 131 -6.62 -23.97 16.85
N GLU A 132 -6.66 -25.28 16.58
CA GLU A 132 -7.03 -25.81 15.26
C GLU A 132 -8.49 -25.47 14.91
N MET A 133 -9.42 -25.59 15.86
CA MET A 133 -10.82 -25.18 15.70
C MET A 133 -10.98 -23.68 15.42
N GLU A 134 -10.17 -22.83 16.07
CA GLU A 134 -10.14 -21.39 15.77
C GLU A 134 -9.74 -21.14 14.31
N GLY A 135 -8.70 -21.86 13.84
CA GLY A 135 -8.27 -21.81 12.44
C GLY A 135 -9.38 -22.19 11.48
N VAL A 136 -10.10 -23.29 11.76
CA VAL A 136 -11.26 -23.74 10.96
C VAL A 136 -12.39 -22.70 10.98
N TYR A 137 -12.68 -22.11 12.13
CA TYR A 137 -13.69 -21.06 12.25
C TYR A 137 -13.32 -19.83 11.40
N ARG A 138 -12.08 -19.35 11.51
CA ARG A 138 -11.57 -18.21 10.72
C ARG A 138 -11.50 -18.52 9.22
N ALA A 139 -11.31 -19.78 8.83
CA ALA A 139 -11.33 -20.20 7.44
C ALA A 139 -12.71 -20.07 6.77
N GLY A 140 -13.79 -19.86 7.53
CA GLY A 140 -15.15 -19.70 7.02
C GLY A 140 -15.53 -18.29 6.55
N PHE A 141 -14.68 -17.27 6.78
CA PHE A 141 -15.01 -15.88 6.46
C PHE A 141 -14.08 -15.33 5.37
N LEU A 142 -14.64 -14.54 4.45
CA LEU A 142 -13.91 -13.93 3.34
C LEU A 142 -12.68 -13.12 3.82
N ASP A 143 -12.82 -12.41 4.93
CA ASP A 143 -11.78 -11.52 5.45
C ASP A 143 -10.60 -12.26 6.10
N THR A 144 -10.85 -13.44 6.67
CA THR A 144 -9.85 -14.18 7.45
C THR A 144 -9.37 -15.47 6.78
N ALA A 145 -10.11 -16.01 5.81
CA ALA A 145 -9.73 -17.20 5.08
C ALA A 145 -8.49 -16.95 4.19
N THR A 146 -7.64 -17.96 4.07
CA THR A 146 -6.41 -17.94 3.27
C THR A 146 -6.28 -19.23 2.44
N GLY A 147 -5.49 -19.16 1.36
CA GLY A 147 -5.22 -20.27 0.44
C GLY A 147 -6.49 -20.97 -0.04
N ARG A 148 -6.52 -22.30 0.06
CA ARG A 148 -7.63 -23.13 -0.43
C ARG A 148 -8.96 -22.85 0.29
N ALA A 149 -8.93 -22.43 1.55
CA ALA A 149 -10.15 -22.05 2.25
C ALA A 149 -10.77 -20.80 1.63
N LEU A 150 -9.96 -19.79 1.29
CA LEU A 150 -10.41 -18.60 0.58
C LEU A 150 -10.99 -18.98 -0.78
N ASP A 151 -10.31 -19.85 -1.53
CA ASP A 151 -10.80 -20.34 -2.83
C ASP A 151 -12.20 -20.97 -2.73
N ASN A 152 -12.45 -21.77 -1.69
CA ASN A 152 -13.76 -22.37 -1.46
C ASN A 152 -14.83 -21.33 -1.09
N VAL A 153 -14.48 -20.32 -0.28
CA VAL A 153 -15.40 -19.24 0.11
C VAL A 153 -15.79 -18.40 -1.11
N VAL A 154 -14.82 -18.00 -1.94
CA VAL A 154 -15.12 -17.19 -3.14
C VAL A 154 -15.81 -17.99 -4.24
N ALA A 155 -15.62 -19.32 -4.28
CA ALA A 155 -16.33 -20.20 -5.22
C ALA A 155 -17.85 -20.16 -5.00
N LEU A 156 -18.33 -19.89 -3.78
CA LEU A 156 -19.77 -19.68 -3.51
C LEU A 156 -20.35 -18.48 -4.27
N LEU A 157 -19.49 -17.52 -4.62
CA LEU A 157 -19.83 -16.33 -5.42
C LEU A 157 -19.65 -16.56 -6.93
N GLY A 158 -19.21 -17.76 -7.34
CA GLY A 158 -18.83 -18.04 -8.74
C GLY A 158 -17.50 -17.42 -9.16
N VAL A 159 -16.71 -16.93 -8.20
CA VAL A 159 -15.38 -16.35 -8.46
C VAL A 159 -14.33 -17.44 -8.29
N THR A 160 -13.46 -17.60 -9.28
CA THR A 160 -12.31 -18.53 -9.22
C THR A 160 -11.01 -17.75 -9.30
N ARG A 161 -9.96 -18.24 -8.61
CA ARG A 161 -8.63 -17.64 -8.64
C ARG A 161 -8.04 -17.64 -10.04
N VAL A 162 -7.45 -16.53 -10.44
CA VAL A 162 -6.73 -16.44 -11.71
C VAL A 162 -5.38 -17.16 -11.55
N PRO A 163 -5.15 -18.27 -12.28
CA PRO A 163 -3.87 -18.95 -12.20
C PRO A 163 -2.79 -18.06 -12.83
N GLY A 164 -1.57 -18.15 -12.29
CA GLY A 164 -0.43 -17.51 -12.92
C GLY A 164 -0.21 -18.05 -14.33
N GLY A 165 0.52 -17.29 -15.16
CA GLY A 165 0.92 -17.76 -16.48
C GLY A 165 1.68 -19.10 -16.40
N ARG A 166 1.75 -19.82 -17.52
CA ARG A 166 2.64 -20.99 -17.64
C ARG A 166 4.08 -20.52 -17.73
N ALA A 167 5.01 -21.26 -17.12
CA ALA A 167 6.42 -20.98 -17.30
C ALA A 167 6.81 -21.22 -18.76
N ARG A 168 7.62 -20.32 -19.32
CA ARG A 168 8.10 -20.33 -20.70
C ARG A 168 9.63 -20.28 -20.69
N THR A 169 10.26 -20.98 -21.63
CA THR A 169 11.70 -20.97 -21.82
C THR A 169 12.05 -21.23 -23.27
N GLU A 170 13.27 -20.89 -23.67
CA GLU A 170 13.80 -21.24 -24.98
C GLU A 170 14.43 -22.64 -24.89
N LEU A 171 13.98 -23.57 -25.74
CA LEU A 171 14.64 -24.86 -25.92
C LEU A 171 15.59 -24.79 -27.10
N ARG A 172 16.82 -25.25 -26.90
CA ARG A 172 17.87 -25.32 -27.91
C ARG A 172 18.13 -26.76 -28.28
N PHE A 173 17.78 -27.11 -29.51
CA PHE A 173 18.03 -28.43 -30.08
C PHE A 173 19.36 -28.43 -30.83
N GLN A 174 20.14 -29.49 -30.65
CA GLN A 174 21.43 -29.68 -31.31
C GLN A 174 21.35 -30.83 -32.31
N ARG A 175 21.85 -30.58 -33.53
CA ARG A 175 21.92 -31.57 -34.61
C ARG A 175 22.94 -32.68 -34.27
N ASP A 176 22.60 -33.91 -34.62
CA ASP A 176 23.55 -35.02 -34.66
C ASP A 176 24.54 -34.86 -35.81
N ALA A 177 25.83 -35.11 -35.56
CA ALA A 177 26.91 -34.90 -36.50
C ALA A 177 26.75 -35.70 -37.81
N GLY A 178 26.04 -36.83 -37.77
CA GLY A 178 25.74 -37.67 -38.94
C GLY A 178 24.46 -37.30 -39.70
N ALA A 179 23.65 -36.38 -39.20
CA ALA A 179 22.33 -36.09 -39.77
C ALA A 179 22.39 -35.06 -40.90
N THR A 180 21.91 -35.45 -42.09
CA THR A 180 21.82 -34.57 -43.28
C THR A 180 20.37 -34.21 -43.60
N GLY A 181 20.15 -33.09 -44.30
CA GLY A 181 18.80 -32.61 -44.64
C GLY A 181 18.16 -31.70 -43.59
N ALA A 182 16.95 -31.21 -43.89
CA ALA A 182 16.19 -30.38 -42.96
C ALA A 182 15.51 -31.24 -41.89
N ILE A 183 15.54 -30.80 -40.64
CA ILE A 183 14.92 -31.50 -39.50
C ILE A 183 13.81 -30.60 -38.96
N THR A 184 12.58 -31.09 -38.94
CA THR A 184 11.43 -30.35 -38.40
C THR A 184 11.14 -30.86 -36.99
N ILE A 185 11.12 -29.92 -36.03
CA ILE A 185 10.66 -30.14 -34.67
C ILE A 185 9.21 -29.67 -34.63
N PRO A 186 8.23 -30.58 -34.49
CA PRO A 186 6.83 -30.20 -34.47
C PRO A 186 6.48 -29.42 -33.20
N GLN A 187 5.39 -28.66 -33.28
CA GLN A 187 4.71 -28.12 -32.10
C GLN A 187 4.27 -29.28 -31.19
N GLY A 188 4.33 -29.08 -29.87
CA GLY A 188 3.96 -30.09 -28.88
C GLY A 188 5.04 -31.14 -28.61
N THR A 189 6.29 -30.91 -29.07
CA THR A 189 7.43 -31.77 -28.73
C THR A 189 7.74 -31.64 -27.25
N ARG A 190 7.70 -32.76 -26.52
CA ARG A 190 7.89 -32.82 -25.07
C ARG A 190 9.37 -32.95 -24.68
N VAL A 191 9.79 -32.18 -23.67
CA VAL A 191 11.12 -32.22 -23.06
C VAL A 191 10.95 -32.20 -21.55
N ILE A 192 11.66 -33.09 -20.85
CA ILE A 192 11.57 -33.28 -19.41
C ILE A 192 12.93 -33.06 -18.74
N ASP A 193 12.89 -32.88 -17.42
CA ASP A 193 14.06 -32.94 -16.56
C ASP A 193 14.56 -34.39 -16.36
N ALA A 194 15.74 -34.52 -15.75
CA ALA A 194 16.33 -35.84 -15.48
C ALA A 194 15.50 -36.68 -14.48
N ASP A 195 14.80 -36.03 -13.55
CA ASP A 195 14.04 -36.67 -12.48
C ASP A 195 12.56 -36.91 -12.85
N VAL A 196 12.13 -36.51 -14.06
CA VAL A 196 10.74 -36.64 -14.55
C VAL A 196 9.74 -35.93 -13.63
N THR A 197 10.13 -34.79 -13.10
CA THR A 197 9.29 -33.94 -12.24
C THR A 197 8.50 -32.93 -13.04
N VAL A 198 9.05 -32.43 -14.15
CA VAL A 198 8.47 -31.33 -14.94
C VAL A 198 8.57 -31.61 -16.44
N GLU A 199 7.56 -31.17 -17.18
CA GLU A 199 7.45 -31.40 -18.61
C GLU A 199 7.11 -30.12 -19.36
N TYR A 200 7.89 -29.81 -20.39
CA TYR A 200 7.70 -28.67 -21.26
C TYR A 200 7.42 -29.13 -22.68
N GLU A 201 6.57 -28.38 -23.39
CA GLU A 201 6.25 -28.63 -24.79
C GLU A 201 6.59 -27.42 -25.67
N THR A 202 7.03 -27.67 -26.91
CA THR A 202 7.28 -26.61 -27.90
C THR A 202 5.98 -25.92 -28.30
N VAL A 203 5.98 -24.58 -28.30
CA VAL A 203 4.77 -23.77 -28.54
C VAL A 203 4.49 -23.60 -30.03
N GLU A 204 5.52 -23.69 -30.86
CA GLU A 204 5.44 -23.56 -32.31
C GLU A 204 6.35 -24.60 -32.99
N PRO A 205 6.10 -24.95 -34.26
CA PRO A 205 7.01 -25.80 -35.01
C PRO A 205 8.23 -25.01 -35.48
N VAL A 206 9.41 -25.61 -35.44
CA VAL A 206 10.63 -25.02 -35.99
C VAL A 206 11.35 -26.00 -36.90
N THR A 207 11.91 -25.50 -38.01
CA THR A 207 12.69 -26.34 -38.94
C THR A 207 14.16 -25.93 -38.93
N MET A 208 15.03 -26.85 -38.58
CA MET A 208 16.47 -26.71 -38.66
C MET A 208 16.94 -26.99 -40.09
N THR A 209 17.45 -25.97 -40.77
CA THR A 209 17.97 -26.10 -42.14
C THR A 209 19.22 -27.00 -42.19
N PRO A 210 19.59 -27.55 -43.37
CA PRO A 210 20.74 -28.45 -43.48
C PRO A 210 22.07 -27.88 -43.00
N ALA A 211 22.27 -26.55 -43.09
CA ALA A 211 23.49 -25.87 -42.66
C ALA A 211 23.48 -25.48 -41.16
N GLN A 212 22.32 -25.51 -40.50
CA GLN A 212 22.19 -25.15 -39.08
C GLN A 212 22.54 -26.34 -38.18
N ARG A 213 23.46 -26.10 -37.24
CA ARG A 213 23.86 -27.07 -36.21
C ARG A 213 22.99 -27.02 -34.96
N ARG A 214 22.31 -25.89 -34.74
CA ARG A 214 21.47 -25.63 -33.58
C ARG A 214 20.25 -24.84 -34.03
N VAL A 215 19.12 -25.08 -33.39
CA VAL A 215 17.90 -24.30 -33.56
C VAL A 215 17.24 -24.09 -32.21
N SER A 216 16.62 -22.94 -32.03
CA SER A 216 15.91 -22.58 -30.81
C SER A 216 14.43 -22.42 -31.09
N VAL A 217 13.61 -22.79 -30.12
CA VAL A 217 12.14 -22.63 -30.17
C VAL A 217 11.61 -22.38 -28.77
N GLU A 218 10.57 -21.56 -28.67
CA GLU A 218 9.90 -21.34 -27.39
C GLU A 218 9.19 -22.62 -26.93
N ALA A 219 9.31 -22.92 -25.65
CA ALA A 219 8.57 -23.98 -24.98
C ALA A 219 7.84 -23.45 -23.77
N ARG A 220 6.76 -24.12 -23.41
CA ARG A 220 5.94 -23.81 -22.24
C ARG A 220 5.71 -25.05 -21.41
N ASP A 221 5.50 -24.84 -20.13
CA ASP A 221 5.11 -25.88 -19.20
C ASP A 221 3.77 -26.53 -19.59
N VAL A 222 3.71 -27.85 -19.52
CA VAL A 222 2.50 -28.64 -19.80
C VAL A 222 1.48 -28.49 -18.66
N GLU A 223 1.94 -28.47 -17.41
CA GLU A 223 1.08 -28.37 -16.23
C GLU A 223 1.13 -26.96 -15.64
N PRO A 224 -0.02 -26.24 -15.58
CA PRO A 224 -0.03 -24.91 -15.00
C PRO A 224 0.22 -24.97 -13.49
N GLY A 225 1.25 -24.28 -13.02
CA GLY A 225 1.50 -24.14 -11.58
C GLY A 225 2.92 -24.43 -11.16
N ASN A 226 3.70 -25.20 -11.93
CA ASN A 226 5.06 -25.56 -11.53
C ASN A 226 5.97 -24.33 -11.44
N SER A 227 6.90 -24.40 -10.49
CA SER A 227 7.95 -23.38 -10.37
C SER A 227 8.81 -23.38 -11.64
N PRO A 228 9.22 -22.21 -12.15
CA PRO A 228 10.09 -22.15 -13.32
C PRO A 228 11.41 -22.89 -13.08
N VAL A 229 11.82 -23.69 -14.06
CA VAL A 229 13.09 -24.43 -14.00
C VAL A 229 14.30 -23.54 -14.22
N GLY A 230 15.44 -23.91 -13.62
CA GLY A 230 16.74 -23.29 -13.88
C GLY A 230 17.26 -23.56 -15.30
N ALA A 231 18.35 -22.91 -15.69
CA ALA A 231 19.04 -23.20 -16.95
C ALA A 231 19.59 -24.63 -16.98
N ASP A 232 19.60 -25.25 -18.16
CA ASP A 232 20.12 -26.58 -18.47
C ASP A 232 19.51 -27.74 -17.64
N VAL A 233 18.27 -27.56 -17.16
CA VAL A 233 17.51 -28.61 -16.45
C VAL A 233 16.73 -29.50 -17.43
N LEU A 234 16.18 -28.93 -18.50
CA LEU A 234 15.39 -29.63 -19.50
C LEU A 234 16.31 -30.27 -20.55
N ILE A 235 16.72 -31.51 -20.29
CA ILE A 235 17.77 -32.20 -21.08
C ILE A 235 17.32 -33.49 -21.75
N VAL A 236 16.15 -34.03 -21.37
CA VAL A 236 15.69 -35.34 -21.85
C VAL A 236 14.56 -35.17 -22.85
N LEU A 237 14.71 -35.77 -24.04
CA LEU A 237 13.61 -35.99 -24.98
C LEU A 237 13.00 -37.39 -24.74
N PRO A 238 11.77 -37.49 -24.19
CA PRO A 238 11.10 -38.79 -24.02
C PRO A 238 10.82 -39.49 -25.35
N VAL A 239 10.55 -38.71 -26.40
CA VAL A 239 10.36 -39.19 -27.77
C VAL A 239 11.50 -38.62 -28.63
N PRO A 240 12.51 -39.43 -28.98
CA PRO A 240 13.63 -38.96 -29.80
C PRO A 240 13.19 -38.50 -31.19
N ILE A 241 13.74 -37.37 -31.65
CA ILE A 241 13.55 -36.86 -33.01
C ILE A 241 14.77 -37.27 -33.85
N ALA A 242 14.54 -37.88 -35.00
CA ALA A 242 15.62 -38.31 -35.90
C ALA A 242 16.52 -37.13 -36.29
N GLY A 243 17.83 -37.29 -36.06
CA GLY A 243 18.85 -36.29 -36.38
C GLY A 243 19.07 -35.19 -35.34
N VAL A 244 18.37 -35.24 -34.21
CA VAL A 244 18.64 -34.41 -33.02
C VAL A 244 19.48 -35.22 -32.03
N ALA A 245 20.61 -34.66 -31.60
CA ALA A 245 21.51 -35.29 -30.63
C ALA A 245 21.14 -34.97 -29.18
N SER A 246 20.76 -33.73 -28.89
CA SER A 246 20.41 -33.28 -27.55
C SER A 246 19.50 -32.05 -27.58
N VAL A 247 18.85 -31.79 -26.44
CA VAL A 247 18.13 -30.54 -26.16
C VAL A 247 18.61 -29.99 -24.83
N THR A 248 18.69 -28.67 -24.72
CA THR A 248 18.89 -27.98 -23.44
C THR A 248 18.06 -26.70 -23.39
N ASN A 249 17.83 -26.15 -22.20
CA ASN A 249 17.29 -24.80 -22.03
C ASN A 249 18.40 -23.84 -21.55
N PRO A 250 19.03 -23.06 -22.46
CA PRO A 250 20.21 -22.26 -22.10
C PRO A 250 19.93 -21.12 -21.11
N ALA A 251 18.67 -20.71 -20.95
CA ALA A 251 18.23 -19.71 -20.00
C ALA A 251 17.19 -20.33 -19.04
N PRO A 252 17.09 -19.81 -17.79
CA PRO A 252 16.04 -20.26 -16.88
C PRO A 252 14.66 -19.98 -17.48
N ALA A 253 13.69 -20.82 -17.12
CA ALA A 253 12.31 -20.54 -17.46
C ALA A 253 11.81 -19.32 -16.68
N ALA A 254 10.95 -18.53 -17.31
CA ALA A 254 10.30 -17.38 -16.70
C ALA A 254 8.78 -17.50 -16.84
N ARG A 255 8.05 -16.94 -15.87
CA ARG A 255 6.60 -16.90 -15.89
C ARG A 255 6.15 -15.49 -16.26
N GLY A 256 5.29 -15.36 -17.28
CA GLY A 256 4.80 -14.06 -17.75
C GLY A 256 3.82 -13.35 -16.82
N GLY A 257 3.33 -14.01 -15.76
CA GLY A 257 2.45 -13.40 -14.76
C GLY A 257 2.39 -14.22 -13.48
N ALA A 258 2.48 -13.54 -12.33
CA ALA A 258 2.34 -14.18 -11.02
C ALA A 258 0.92 -14.74 -10.82
N PRO A 259 0.75 -15.80 -10.02
CA PRO A 259 -0.58 -16.21 -9.59
C PRO A 259 -1.21 -15.12 -8.73
N GLU A 260 -2.53 -14.96 -8.86
CA GLU A 260 -3.30 -14.02 -8.04
C GLU A 260 -3.13 -14.36 -6.55
N THR A 261 -2.77 -13.36 -5.74
CA THR A 261 -2.58 -13.47 -4.30
C THR A 261 -3.90 -13.52 -3.55
N ASP A 262 -3.88 -13.95 -2.28
CA ASP A 262 -5.09 -13.96 -1.43
C ASP A 262 -5.68 -12.56 -1.24
N THR A 263 -4.84 -11.52 -1.20
CA THR A 263 -5.27 -10.13 -1.05
C THR A 263 -6.00 -9.66 -2.31
N GLU A 264 -5.45 -9.93 -3.49
CA GLU A 264 -6.06 -9.59 -4.77
C GLU A 264 -7.38 -10.35 -4.99
N LEU A 265 -7.39 -11.66 -4.70
CA LEU A 265 -8.60 -12.47 -4.83
C LEU A 265 -9.72 -11.97 -3.90
N ARG A 266 -9.38 -11.60 -2.65
CA ARG A 266 -10.33 -11.04 -1.69
C ARG A 266 -10.88 -9.70 -2.16
N ALA A 267 -10.02 -8.82 -2.68
CA ALA A 267 -10.43 -7.53 -3.22
C ALA A 267 -11.38 -7.71 -4.41
N ARG A 268 -11.06 -8.62 -5.33
CA ARG A 268 -11.90 -8.95 -6.49
C ARG A 268 -13.24 -9.57 -6.09
N ALA A 269 -13.26 -10.48 -5.11
CA ALA A 269 -14.49 -11.06 -4.58
C ALA A 269 -15.40 -10.01 -3.92
N ARG A 270 -14.83 -9.07 -3.16
CA ARG A 270 -15.57 -7.94 -2.57
C ARG A 270 -16.13 -7.02 -3.65
N ALA A 271 -15.32 -6.68 -4.65
CA ALA A 271 -15.76 -5.87 -5.78
C ALA A 271 -16.87 -6.56 -6.58
N PHE A 272 -16.82 -7.88 -6.74
CA PHE A 272 -17.89 -8.65 -7.37
C PHE A 272 -19.20 -8.59 -6.58
N LEU A 273 -19.14 -8.73 -5.24
CA LEU A 273 -20.32 -8.57 -4.38
C LEU A 273 -20.93 -7.18 -4.53
N GLN A 274 -20.12 -6.13 -4.37
CA GLN A 274 -20.57 -4.74 -4.50
C GLN A 274 -21.10 -4.43 -5.90
N GLY A 275 -20.48 -4.98 -6.94
CA GLY A 275 -20.90 -4.82 -8.33
C GLY A 275 -22.15 -5.60 -8.71
N SER A 276 -22.45 -6.68 -7.98
CA SER A 276 -23.66 -7.50 -8.15
C SER A 276 -24.87 -6.93 -7.40
N GLU A 277 -24.65 -6.00 -6.48
CA GLU A 277 -25.74 -5.23 -5.88
C GLU A 277 -26.49 -4.47 -6.97
N ARG A 278 -27.81 -4.52 -6.92
CA ARG A 278 -28.71 -3.69 -7.72
C ARG A 278 -29.67 -2.98 -6.79
N GLY A 279 -30.09 -1.79 -7.19
CA GLY A 279 -31.11 -1.07 -6.47
C GLY A 279 -30.67 -0.35 -5.20
N THR A 280 -29.35 -0.27 -4.92
CA THR A 280 -28.78 0.46 -3.79
C THR A 280 -27.98 1.67 -4.28
N LEU A 281 -27.76 2.67 -3.41
CA LEU A 281 -26.84 3.78 -3.70
C LEU A 281 -25.42 3.27 -4.01
N GLY A 282 -25.00 2.19 -3.33
CA GLY A 282 -23.73 1.51 -3.61
C GLY A 282 -23.64 0.98 -5.05
N ALA A 283 -24.71 0.36 -5.56
CA ALA A 283 -24.79 -0.13 -6.93
C ALA A 283 -24.63 0.98 -7.97
N LEU A 284 -25.25 2.15 -7.74
CA LEU A 284 -25.13 3.31 -8.63
C LEU A 284 -23.72 3.92 -8.58
N ARG A 285 -23.09 4.01 -7.39
CA ARG A 285 -21.68 4.41 -7.27
C ARG A 285 -20.74 3.43 -7.96
N ALA A 286 -20.98 2.13 -7.83
CA ALA A 286 -20.22 1.11 -8.53
C ALA A 286 -20.39 1.19 -10.05
N ALA A 287 -21.58 1.56 -10.53
CA ALA A 287 -21.83 1.79 -11.95
C ALA A 287 -21.05 2.99 -12.50
N LEU A 288 -20.95 4.09 -11.74
CA LEU A 288 -20.08 5.23 -12.07
C LEU A 288 -18.61 4.79 -12.11
N ALA A 289 -18.14 4.11 -11.07
CA ALA A 289 -16.75 3.65 -10.97
C ALA A 289 -16.35 2.70 -12.12
N ARG A 290 -17.25 1.84 -12.59
CA ARG A 290 -17.02 0.97 -13.77
C ARG A 290 -16.79 1.76 -15.06
N GLN A 291 -17.28 3.00 -15.14
CA GLN A 291 -17.00 3.91 -16.26
C GLN A 291 -15.77 4.79 -16.02
N GLY A 292 -15.03 4.57 -14.93
CA GLY A 292 -13.90 5.40 -14.53
C GLY A 292 -14.32 6.80 -14.08
N LEU A 293 -15.56 6.96 -13.62
CA LEU A 293 -16.12 8.24 -13.18
C LEU A 293 -16.46 8.20 -11.70
N GLN A 294 -16.28 9.34 -11.03
CA GLN A 294 -16.89 9.60 -9.75
C GLN A 294 -18.14 10.46 -9.93
N GLY A 295 -18.98 10.56 -8.90
CA GLY A 295 -20.17 11.41 -8.98
C GLY A 295 -20.95 11.50 -7.69
N GLU A 296 -21.70 12.58 -7.57
CA GLU A 296 -22.65 12.80 -6.49
C GLU A 296 -23.99 12.14 -6.84
N ILE A 297 -24.60 11.51 -5.84
CA ILE A 297 -25.90 10.85 -5.97
C ILE A 297 -26.79 11.42 -4.88
N GLU A 298 -27.84 12.13 -5.29
CA GLU A 298 -28.77 12.80 -4.40
C GLU A 298 -30.16 12.18 -4.50
N GLU A 299 -30.80 11.99 -3.35
CA GLU A 299 -32.21 11.64 -3.23
C GLU A 299 -33.00 12.89 -2.81
N PRO A 300 -33.52 13.68 -3.76
CA PRO A 300 -34.25 14.91 -3.47
C PRO A 300 -35.50 14.63 -2.61
N ALA A 301 -35.55 15.24 -1.41
CA ALA A 301 -36.66 15.06 -0.47
C ALA A 301 -38.01 15.56 -1.00
N ASP A 302 -37.99 16.50 -1.94
CA ASP A 302 -39.15 17.08 -2.63
C ASP A 302 -39.70 16.20 -3.76
N ARG A 303 -38.93 15.21 -4.24
CA ARG A 303 -39.32 14.32 -5.35
C ARG A 303 -39.06 12.84 -5.02
N PRO A 304 -39.90 12.21 -4.18
CA PRO A 304 -39.78 10.79 -3.87
C PRO A 304 -39.82 9.94 -5.13
N GLY A 305 -38.92 8.96 -5.23
CA GLY A 305 -38.83 8.07 -6.38
C GLY A 305 -37.92 8.57 -7.51
N VAL A 306 -37.28 9.73 -7.35
CA VAL A 306 -36.27 10.26 -8.28
C VAL A 306 -34.91 10.21 -7.62
N VAL A 307 -33.89 9.79 -8.38
CA VAL A 307 -32.48 9.85 -7.97
C VAL A 307 -31.73 10.69 -8.99
N VAL A 308 -31.03 11.72 -8.52
CA VAL A 308 -30.24 12.62 -9.36
C VAL A 308 -28.77 12.19 -9.27
N VAL A 309 -28.15 11.97 -10.42
CA VAL A 309 -26.73 11.61 -10.51
C VAL A 309 -25.98 12.75 -11.22
N ARG A 310 -24.97 13.31 -10.56
CA ARG A 310 -24.07 14.34 -11.10
C ARG A 310 -22.66 13.74 -11.24
N PRO A 311 -22.25 13.33 -12.46
CA PRO A 311 -20.90 12.81 -12.66
C PRO A 311 -19.87 13.95 -12.59
N VAL A 312 -18.69 13.64 -12.05
CA VAL A 312 -17.53 14.55 -12.02
C VAL A 312 -16.57 14.15 -13.14
N ALA A 313 -16.33 15.05 -14.09
CA ALA A 313 -15.36 14.86 -15.16
C ALA A 313 -15.00 16.20 -15.84
N GLU A 314 -13.78 16.32 -16.36
CA GLU A 314 -13.38 17.48 -17.17
C GLU A 314 -14.17 17.58 -18.47
N ALA A 315 -14.43 16.44 -19.11
CA ALA A 315 -15.19 16.36 -20.35
C ALA A 315 -15.96 15.04 -20.44
N MET A 316 -17.18 15.12 -20.97
CA MET A 316 -18.03 13.96 -21.19
C MET A 316 -18.49 13.93 -22.65
N SER A 317 -17.99 12.96 -23.43
CA SER A 317 -18.44 12.77 -24.82
C SER A 317 -19.87 12.20 -24.86
N PRO A 318 -20.63 12.43 -25.95
CA PRO A 318 -21.98 11.87 -26.10
C PRO A 318 -22.01 10.33 -25.95
N GLU A 319 -20.98 9.64 -26.43
CA GLU A 319 -20.86 8.18 -26.32
C GLU A 319 -20.65 7.73 -24.88
N ARG A 320 -19.75 8.39 -24.13
CA ARG A 320 -19.54 8.10 -22.71
C ARG A 320 -20.80 8.38 -21.90
N HIS A 321 -21.50 9.47 -22.20
CA HIS A 321 -22.77 9.79 -21.56
C HIS A 321 -23.82 8.69 -21.80
N ALA A 322 -23.96 8.20 -23.04
CA ALA A 322 -24.89 7.12 -23.36
C ALA A 322 -24.50 5.79 -22.69
N GLN A 323 -23.20 5.48 -22.58
CA GLN A 323 -22.70 4.30 -21.87
C GLN A 323 -22.98 4.39 -20.37
N LEU A 324 -22.73 5.55 -19.75
CA LEU A 324 -23.02 5.80 -18.36
C LEU A 324 -24.53 5.68 -18.06
N ALA A 325 -25.37 6.28 -18.89
CA ALA A 325 -26.82 6.20 -18.73
C ALA A 325 -27.33 4.75 -18.75
N ARG A 326 -26.80 3.91 -19.66
CA ARG A 326 -27.12 2.47 -19.70
C ARG A 326 -26.64 1.73 -18.44
N ALA A 327 -25.41 1.97 -18.02
CA ALA A 327 -24.85 1.34 -16.83
C ALA A 327 -25.62 1.69 -15.55
N LEU A 328 -26.08 2.95 -15.45
CA LEU A 328 -26.92 3.40 -14.33
C LEU A 328 -28.33 2.80 -14.38
N ASP A 329 -28.96 2.69 -15.56
CA ASP A 329 -30.28 2.07 -15.68
C ASP A 329 -30.26 0.56 -15.35
N GLU A 330 -29.20 -0.15 -15.70
CA GLU A 330 -29.00 -1.56 -15.32
C GLU A 330 -28.82 -1.77 -13.79
N ALA A 331 -28.28 -0.76 -13.10
CA ALA A 331 -28.08 -0.77 -11.65
C ALA A 331 -29.29 -0.24 -10.87
N ARG A 332 -30.17 0.53 -11.52
CA ARG A 332 -31.34 1.17 -10.94
C ARG A 332 -32.37 0.14 -10.43
N PRO A 333 -33.04 0.38 -9.30
CA PRO A 333 -34.16 -0.44 -8.89
C PRO A 333 -35.40 -0.17 -9.77
N ALA A 334 -36.26 -1.16 -9.94
CA ALA A 334 -37.51 -0.97 -10.68
C ALA A 334 -38.40 0.09 -10.00
N GLY A 335 -38.97 1.02 -10.79
CA GLY A 335 -39.90 2.04 -10.30
C GLY A 335 -39.27 3.37 -9.87
N ILE A 336 -37.94 3.47 -9.77
CA ILE A 336 -37.23 4.74 -9.55
C ILE A 336 -36.94 5.42 -10.90
N VAL A 337 -36.96 6.74 -10.96
CA VAL A 337 -36.53 7.51 -12.14
C VAL A 337 -35.12 8.03 -11.89
N LEU A 338 -34.20 7.77 -12.81
CA LEU A 338 -32.85 8.35 -12.77
C LEU A 338 -32.81 9.62 -13.62
N GLU A 339 -32.30 10.69 -13.03
CA GLU A 339 -31.99 11.93 -13.72
C GLU A 339 -30.48 12.13 -13.74
N LEU A 340 -29.88 12.01 -14.92
CA LEU A 340 -28.46 12.31 -15.11
C LEU A 340 -28.32 13.82 -15.35
N ALA A 341 -27.84 14.52 -14.33
CA ALA A 341 -27.59 15.95 -14.38
C ALA A 341 -26.31 16.27 -15.18
N GLY A 342 -26.04 17.57 -15.38
CA GLY A 342 -24.81 18.02 -16.03
C GLY A 342 -23.55 17.59 -15.27
N THR A 343 -22.45 17.47 -15.99
CA THR A 343 -21.15 17.12 -15.43
C THR A 343 -20.58 18.29 -14.62
N GLU A 344 -20.08 18.00 -13.42
CA GLU A 344 -19.31 18.95 -12.61
C GLU A 344 -17.81 18.79 -12.94
N VAL A 345 -17.12 19.90 -13.20
CA VAL A 345 -15.67 19.88 -13.50
C VAL A 345 -14.91 19.87 -12.17
N PRO A 346 -14.01 18.90 -11.94
CA PRO A 346 -13.23 18.87 -10.71
C PRO A 346 -12.24 20.03 -10.65
N VAL A 347 -12.04 20.56 -9.45
CA VAL A 347 -11.00 21.56 -9.16
C VAL A 347 -9.69 20.85 -8.85
N GLY A 348 -8.60 21.27 -9.47
CA GLY A 348 -7.26 20.72 -9.23
C GLY A 348 -6.76 21.01 -7.83
N VAL A 349 -6.09 20.03 -7.21
CA VAL A 349 -5.38 20.17 -5.93
C VAL A 349 -3.91 19.87 -6.17
N ASP A 350 -3.04 20.82 -5.82
CA ASP A 350 -1.59 20.64 -5.82
C ASP A 350 -1.11 20.34 -4.41
N LEU A 351 -0.28 19.32 -4.25
CA LEU A 351 0.26 18.91 -2.95
C LEU A 351 1.77 19.07 -2.91
N SER A 352 2.27 19.66 -1.82
CA SER A 352 3.70 19.74 -1.54
C SER A 352 4.04 18.90 -0.32
N LEU A 353 4.92 17.92 -0.51
CA LEU A 353 5.31 16.93 0.48
C LEU A 353 6.82 16.98 0.70
N GLN A 354 7.25 16.92 1.95
CA GLN A 354 8.63 16.63 2.31
C GLN A 354 8.75 15.15 2.69
N VAL A 355 9.52 14.37 1.96
CA VAL A 355 9.72 12.93 2.18
C VAL A 355 11.17 12.67 2.57
N THR A 356 11.38 11.96 3.68
CA THR A 356 12.71 11.51 4.09
C THR A 356 12.87 10.05 3.71
N THR A 357 13.78 9.76 2.79
CA THR A 357 14.12 8.38 2.41
C THR A 357 15.20 7.79 3.31
N ARG A 358 15.32 6.45 3.34
CA ARG A 358 16.31 5.76 4.16
C ARG A 358 17.75 6.11 3.77
N ALA A 359 18.57 6.38 4.77
CA ALA A 359 20.00 6.58 4.60
C ALA A 359 20.67 5.33 3.98
N GLY A 360 21.44 5.52 2.90
CA GLY A 360 22.16 4.44 2.21
C GLY A 360 21.45 3.78 1.02
N LEU A 361 20.21 4.17 0.70
CA LEU A 361 19.58 3.82 -0.58
C LEU A 361 20.34 4.43 -1.76
N ALA A 362 20.48 3.70 -2.86
CA ALA A 362 21.05 4.23 -4.10
C ALA A 362 20.07 5.21 -4.76
N GLU A 363 20.59 6.18 -5.52
CA GLU A 363 19.78 7.19 -6.22
C GLU A 363 18.65 6.62 -7.11
N PRO A 364 18.84 5.50 -7.86
CA PRO A 364 17.76 4.90 -8.63
C PRO A 364 16.61 4.40 -7.75
N ASP A 365 16.93 3.80 -6.61
CA ASP A 365 15.95 3.25 -5.67
C ASP A 365 15.19 4.37 -4.96
N ARG A 366 15.86 5.50 -4.64
CA ARG A 366 15.20 6.70 -4.11
C ARG A 366 14.20 7.30 -5.11
N ARG A 367 14.57 7.37 -6.39
CA ARG A 367 13.66 7.84 -7.45
C ARG A 367 12.47 6.89 -7.61
N ALA A 368 12.70 5.58 -7.55
CA ALA A 368 11.61 4.60 -7.56
C ALA A 368 10.67 4.77 -6.36
N ALA A 369 11.20 5.07 -5.17
CA ALA A 369 10.39 5.38 -3.99
C ALA A 369 9.55 6.64 -4.18
N HIS A 370 10.09 7.72 -4.76
CA HIS A 370 9.33 8.94 -5.06
C HIS A 370 8.18 8.69 -6.06
N GLU A 371 8.43 7.93 -7.12
CA GLU A 371 7.37 7.52 -8.06
C GLU A 371 6.28 6.69 -7.37
N ALA A 372 6.67 5.77 -6.49
CA ALA A 372 5.73 4.99 -5.69
C ALA A 372 4.93 5.87 -4.72
N VAL A 373 5.53 6.91 -4.14
CA VAL A 373 4.83 7.90 -3.31
C VAL A 373 3.79 8.68 -4.14
N ARG A 374 4.15 9.16 -5.34
CA ARG A 374 3.18 9.83 -6.23
C ARG A 374 2.01 8.92 -6.57
N GLY A 375 2.29 7.67 -6.89
CA GLY A 375 1.27 6.65 -7.13
C GLY A 375 0.35 6.45 -5.93
N ALA A 376 0.92 6.29 -4.72
CA ALA A 376 0.14 6.11 -3.49
C ALA A 376 -0.76 7.32 -3.17
N VAL A 377 -0.28 8.54 -3.39
CA VAL A 377 -1.08 9.76 -3.21
C VAL A 377 -2.17 9.86 -4.28
N ALA A 378 -1.86 9.56 -5.55
CA ALA A 378 -2.84 9.53 -6.63
C ALA A 378 -3.96 8.51 -6.37
N ASP A 379 -3.61 7.30 -5.93
CA ASP A 379 -4.55 6.25 -5.56
C ASP A 379 -5.44 6.68 -4.39
N TYR A 380 -4.88 7.40 -3.41
CA TYR A 380 -5.63 7.94 -2.29
C TYR A 380 -6.69 8.96 -2.75
N PHE A 381 -6.32 9.92 -3.60
CA PHE A 381 -7.28 10.91 -4.13
C PHE A 381 -8.31 10.28 -5.07
N ALA A 382 -7.92 9.27 -5.86
CA ALA A 382 -8.84 8.52 -6.70
C ALA A 382 -9.87 7.71 -5.89
N ALA A 383 -9.53 7.31 -4.66
CA ALA A 383 -10.42 6.62 -3.74
C ALA A 383 -11.23 7.56 -2.83
N LEU A 384 -10.88 8.85 -2.78
CA LEU A 384 -11.57 9.84 -1.95
C LEU A 384 -13.01 10.04 -2.48
N PRO A 385 -14.04 9.99 -1.61
CA PRO A 385 -15.39 10.35 -2.03
C PRO A 385 -15.47 11.80 -2.49
N VAL A 386 -16.33 12.05 -3.48
CA VAL A 386 -16.58 13.40 -4.00
C VAL A 386 -17.05 14.32 -2.87
N LYS A 387 -16.47 15.52 -2.78
CA LYS A 387 -16.81 16.57 -1.80
C LYS A 387 -16.52 16.20 -0.33
N ASP A 388 -15.74 15.16 -0.06
CA ASP A 388 -15.26 14.82 1.28
C ASP A 388 -13.89 15.46 1.59
N ASN A 389 -13.62 15.65 2.88
CA ASN A 389 -12.30 16.07 3.35
C ASN A 389 -11.25 14.97 3.21
N ALA A 390 -10.04 15.34 2.81
CA ALA A 390 -8.92 14.42 2.79
C ALA A 390 -8.25 14.35 4.19
N SER A 391 -8.05 13.15 4.72
CA SER A 391 -7.36 12.93 5.98
C SER A 391 -5.84 12.92 5.80
N ILE A 392 -5.14 13.80 6.52
CA ILE A 392 -3.67 13.88 6.54
C ILE A 392 -3.07 12.54 6.98
N ASN A 393 -3.60 11.95 8.05
CA ASN A 393 -3.09 10.69 8.62
C ASN A 393 -3.21 9.51 7.64
N ARG A 394 -4.23 9.49 6.78
CA ARG A 394 -4.36 8.44 5.76
C ARG A 394 -3.34 8.62 4.63
N ILE A 395 -3.10 9.85 4.20
CA ILE A 395 -2.04 10.18 3.23
C ILE A 395 -0.68 9.78 3.80
N VAL A 396 -0.37 10.21 5.03
CA VAL A 396 0.86 9.84 5.74
C VAL A 396 1.01 8.33 5.83
N GLY A 397 -0.04 7.62 6.24
CA GLY A 397 -0.01 6.15 6.32
C GLY A 397 0.19 5.46 4.97
N ALA A 398 -0.38 5.99 3.89
CA ALA A 398 -0.18 5.46 2.53
C ALA A 398 1.25 5.67 2.05
N VAL A 399 1.84 6.84 2.31
CA VAL A 399 3.23 7.14 1.94
C VAL A 399 4.24 6.36 2.78
N LEU A 400 4.03 6.23 4.10
CA LEU A 400 4.89 5.44 4.97
C LEU A 400 4.86 3.93 4.67
N ALA A 401 3.83 3.45 3.95
CA ALA A 401 3.78 2.07 3.48
C ALA A 401 4.69 1.80 2.28
N VAL A 402 5.21 2.84 1.62
CA VAL A 402 6.14 2.72 0.49
C VAL A 402 7.52 2.29 0.99
N GLU A 403 8.11 1.29 0.35
CA GLU A 403 9.43 0.81 0.72
C GLU A 403 10.50 1.90 0.52
N GLY A 404 11.30 2.13 1.56
CA GLY A 404 12.41 3.09 1.52
C GLY A 404 12.07 4.48 2.04
N VAL A 405 10.80 4.77 2.37
CA VAL A 405 10.39 5.99 3.09
C VAL A 405 10.55 5.79 4.60
N GLU A 406 11.14 6.77 5.28
CA GLU A 406 11.27 6.79 6.75
C GLU A 406 10.31 7.77 7.40
N ASP A 407 10.13 8.95 6.79
CA ASP A 407 9.27 10.00 7.34
C ASP A 407 8.65 10.87 6.24
N ILE A 408 7.55 11.55 6.56
CA ILE A 408 6.83 12.47 5.68
C ILE A 408 6.25 13.64 6.45
N SER A 409 6.34 14.84 5.87
CA SER A 409 5.63 16.04 6.32
C SER A 409 4.87 16.67 5.15
N LEU A 410 3.59 17.02 5.37
CA LEU A 410 2.79 17.78 4.41
C LEU A 410 3.09 19.27 4.59
N LEU A 411 3.49 19.96 3.52
CA LEU A 411 3.87 21.38 3.55
C LEU A 411 2.70 22.29 3.15
N SER A 412 2.04 21.98 2.04
CA SER A 412 0.84 22.69 1.57
C SER A 412 -0.09 21.76 0.80
N ALA A 413 -1.36 22.19 0.73
CA ALA A 413 -2.37 21.58 -0.11
C ALA A 413 -3.19 22.70 -0.75
N ASP A 414 -2.83 23.05 -1.99
CA ASP A 414 -3.29 24.25 -2.67
C ASP A 414 -4.41 23.89 -3.65
N LEU A 415 -5.60 24.46 -3.42
CA LEU A 415 -6.76 24.29 -4.28
C LEU A 415 -6.73 25.32 -5.41
N LEU A 416 -6.71 24.88 -6.66
CA LEU A 416 -6.57 25.71 -7.86
C LEU A 416 -7.90 26.35 -8.29
N LEU A 417 -8.33 27.38 -7.57
CA LEU A 417 -9.53 28.14 -7.90
C LEU A 417 -9.29 29.14 -9.03
N SER A 418 -10.34 29.55 -9.74
CA SER A 418 -10.26 30.60 -10.76
C SER A 418 -9.83 31.98 -10.21
N SER A 419 -9.94 32.18 -8.90
CA SER A 419 -9.48 33.37 -8.17
C SER A 419 -8.01 33.33 -7.76
N GLY A 420 -7.32 32.20 -7.97
CA GLY A 420 -5.96 31.93 -7.48
C GLY A 420 -5.92 30.69 -6.58
N ALA A 421 -4.71 30.16 -6.36
CA ALA A 421 -4.48 29.02 -5.48
C ALA A 421 -4.75 29.38 -4.00
N GLU A 422 -5.45 28.51 -3.28
CA GLU A 422 -5.76 28.68 -1.86
C GLU A 422 -5.30 27.46 -1.05
N ASN A 423 -4.44 27.67 -0.05
CA ASN A 423 -3.97 26.59 0.83
C ASN A 423 -5.09 26.15 1.78
N ARG A 424 -5.49 24.88 1.68
CA ARG A 424 -6.56 24.25 2.48
C ARG A 424 -6.04 23.24 3.50
N LEU A 425 -4.74 23.25 3.80
CA LEU A 425 -4.14 22.36 4.79
C LEU A 425 -4.48 22.82 6.23
N ASP A 426 -5.30 22.05 6.94
CA ASP A 426 -5.53 22.20 8.38
C ASP A 426 -4.76 21.13 9.16
N ALA A 427 -3.51 21.45 9.48
CA ALA A 427 -2.64 20.57 10.26
C ALA A 427 -3.15 20.32 11.68
N ALA A 428 -3.91 21.25 12.28
CA ALA A 428 -4.44 21.11 13.63
C ALA A 428 -5.66 20.17 13.66
N GLY A 429 -6.52 20.27 12.64
CA GLY A 429 -7.66 19.37 12.42
C GLY A 429 -7.28 18.02 11.83
N GLY A 430 -6.06 17.86 11.31
CA GLY A 430 -5.59 16.62 10.69
C GLY A 430 -6.25 16.34 9.33
N VAL A 431 -6.72 17.39 8.66
CA VAL A 431 -7.48 17.31 7.39
C VAL A 431 -7.03 18.36 6.38
N ILE A 432 -7.27 18.07 5.11
CA ILE A 432 -7.27 19.06 4.03
C ILE A 432 -8.74 19.38 3.77
N ASP A 433 -9.12 20.64 3.94
CA ASP A 433 -10.51 21.11 3.84
C ASP A 433 -10.96 21.23 2.38
N LEU A 434 -11.50 20.13 1.87
CA LEU A 434 -12.02 19.98 0.50
C LEU A 434 -13.54 19.80 0.48
N ALA A 435 -14.18 19.92 1.66
CA ALA A 435 -15.61 19.65 1.81
C ALA A 435 -16.45 20.53 0.89
N GLY A 436 -17.39 19.89 0.17
CA GLY A 436 -18.33 20.60 -0.70
C GLY A 436 -17.79 20.98 -2.08
N VAL A 437 -16.51 20.73 -2.38
CA VAL A 437 -15.93 20.95 -3.72
C VAL A 437 -15.56 19.62 -4.35
N ALA A 438 -15.97 19.39 -5.61
CA ALA A 438 -15.46 18.25 -6.37
C ALA A 438 -14.00 18.50 -6.73
N THR A 439 -13.08 17.67 -6.25
CA THR A 439 -11.63 17.88 -6.41
C THR A 439 -10.97 16.71 -7.12
N ALA A 440 -9.88 16.99 -7.82
CA ALA A 440 -8.99 15.99 -8.40
C ALA A 440 -7.54 16.39 -8.11
N LEU A 441 -6.67 15.40 -7.91
CA LEU A 441 -5.24 15.66 -7.77
C LEU A 441 -4.68 16.17 -9.10
N SER A 442 -4.03 17.33 -9.06
CA SER A 442 -3.43 17.98 -10.23
C SER A 442 -1.94 17.68 -10.28
N ASP A 443 -1.20 18.07 -9.24
CA ASP A 443 0.23 17.78 -9.12
C ASP A 443 0.65 17.37 -7.70
N VAL A 444 1.78 16.67 -7.59
CA VAL A 444 2.43 16.32 -6.31
C VAL A 444 3.90 16.66 -6.40
N SER A 445 4.29 17.76 -5.75
CA SER A 445 5.69 18.09 -5.53
C SER A 445 6.24 17.36 -4.30
N ILE A 446 7.43 16.79 -4.45
CA ILE A 446 8.13 16.04 -3.42
C ILE A 446 9.52 16.63 -3.24
N SER A 447 9.82 17.12 -2.03
CA SER A 447 11.16 17.51 -1.61
C SER A 447 11.78 16.42 -0.74
N ASP A 448 13.02 16.00 -1.05
CA ASP A 448 13.78 15.03 -0.26
C ASP A 448 15.18 15.59 0.07
N PRO A 449 15.51 15.79 1.36
CA PRO A 449 16.83 16.28 1.77
C PRO A 449 18.01 15.41 1.31
N LEU A 450 17.78 14.13 1.02
CA LEU A 450 18.78 13.16 0.57
C LEU A 450 18.85 13.05 -0.97
N LEU A 451 17.99 13.75 -1.71
CA LEU A 451 18.03 13.80 -3.17
C LEU A 451 17.92 15.26 -3.63
N PRO A 452 19.02 16.04 -3.50
CA PRO A 452 19.00 17.47 -3.80
C PRO A 452 18.80 17.75 -5.30
N THR A 453 18.18 18.88 -5.61
CA THR A 453 18.11 19.42 -6.95
C THR A 453 19.50 19.86 -7.38
N ARG A 454 19.99 19.29 -8.47
CA ARG A 454 21.33 19.55 -9.00
C ARG A 454 21.29 20.77 -9.91
N MET A 455 22.22 21.68 -9.69
CA MET A 455 22.35 22.94 -10.42
C MET A 455 23.63 22.92 -11.25
N ASP A 456 23.51 22.78 -12.57
CA ASP A 456 24.64 22.89 -13.50
C ASP A 456 24.61 24.29 -14.16
N PHE A 457 25.76 24.92 -14.31
CA PHE A 457 25.90 26.29 -14.81
C PHE A 457 26.82 26.32 -16.02
N ALA A 458 26.39 27.00 -17.08
CA ALA A 458 27.15 27.16 -18.30
C ALA A 458 27.22 28.63 -18.72
N VAL A 459 28.40 29.05 -19.16
CA VAL A 459 28.64 30.35 -19.77
C VAL A 459 29.37 30.17 -21.08
N SER A 460 28.83 30.77 -22.14
CA SER A 460 29.54 30.95 -23.40
C SER A 460 29.85 32.42 -23.67
N PHE A 461 31.00 32.70 -24.27
CA PHE A 461 31.46 34.05 -24.57
C PHE A 461 32.32 34.09 -25.84
N SER A 462 32.35 35.23 -26.53
CA SER A 462 33.23 35.39 -27.69
C SER A 462 34.69 35.47 -27.26
N ALA A 463 35.61 34.88 -28.03
CA ALA A 463 37.06 34.96 -27.80
C ALA A 463 37.64 36.40 -27.73
N ALA A 464 36.88 37.42 -28.12
CA ALA A 464 37.25 38.82 -27.99
C ALA A 464 37.06 39.41 -26.57
N GLU A 465 36.29 38.74 -25.72
CA GLU A 465 35.93 39.21 -24.37
C GLU A 465 36.79 38.53 -23.27
N PRO A 466 36.99 39.16 -22.09
CA PRO A 466 37.78 38.57 -21.03
C PRO A 466 37.13 37.30 -20.46
N ALA A 467 37.90 36.22 -20.40
CA ALA A 467 37.43 34.94 -19.87
C ALA A 467 36.98 35.07 -18.40
N PRO A 468 35.73 34.67 -18.07
CA PRO A 468 35.26 34.65 -16.69
C PRO A 468 36.04 33.66 -15.83
N ASP A 469 36.30 34.00 -14.56
CA ASP A 469 37.00 33.13 -13.63
C ASP A 469 36.05 32.06 -13.06
N ALA A 470 36.18 30.82 -13.56
CA ALA A 470 35.36 29.69 -13.13
C ALA A 470 35.43 29.42 -11.62
N ASN A 471 36.56 29.70 -10.94
CA ASN A 471 36.68 29.47 -9.50
C ASN A 471 35.88 30.52 -8.71
N GLN A 472 35.91 31.78 -9.15
CA GLN A 472 35.12 32.85 -8.51
C GLN A 472 33.62 32.64 -8.74
N ILE A 473 33.24 32.18 -9.94
CA ILE A 473 31.86 31.80 -10.26
C ILE A 473 31.39 30.67 -9.34
N THR A 474 32.17 29.59 -9.25
CA THR A 474 31.85 28.44 -8.39
C THR A 474 31.65 28.88 -6.95
N ALA A 475 32.58 29.68 -6.41
CA ALA A 475 32.50 30.18 -5.04
C ALA A 475 31.26 31.07 -4.79
N ALA A 476 30.90 31.93 -5.75
CA ALA A 476 29.72 32.77 -5.64
C ALA A 476 28.42 31.95 -5.68
N LEU A 477 28.34 30.96 -6.58
CA LEU A 477 27.20 30.06 -6.70
C LEU A 477 27.04 29.16 -5.47
N ASP A 478 28.12 28.66 -4.88
CA ASP A 478 28.08 27.86 -3.64
C ASP A 478 27.47 28.66 -2.47
N VAL A 479 27.83 29.95 -2.36
CA VAL A 479 27.26 30.85 -1.33
C VAL A 479 25.77 31.08 -1.58
N ALA A 480 25.36 31.29 -2.84
CA ALA A 480 23.95 31.47 -3.18
C ALA A 480 23.11 30.19 -2.96
N VAL A 481 23.63 29.03 -3.37
CA VAL A 481 23.01 27.71 -3.14
C VAL A 481 22.82 27.44 -1.65
N SER A 482 23.83 27.75 -0.83
CA SER A 482 23.76 27.58 0.62
C SER A 482 22.67 28.49 1.22
N HIS A 483 22.64 29.77 0.85
CA HIS A 483 21.62 30.71 1.32
C HIS A 483 20.21 30.29 0.92
N LEU A 484 19.99 29.92 -0.34
CA LEU A 484 18.69 29.46 -0.84
C LEU A 484 18.23 28.18 -0.11
N THR A 485 19.12 27.23 0.09
CA THR A 485 18.83 25.98 0.82
C THR A 485 18.49 26.27 2.28
N ASP A 486 19.19 27.20 2.92
CA ASP A 486 18.91 27.60 4.31
C ASP A 486 17.55 28.33 4.42
N ARG A 487 17.22 29.23 3.49
CA ARG A 487 15.91 29.88 3.44
C ARG A 487 14.79 28.88 3.13
N ALA A 488 15.02 27.91 2.25
CA ALA A 488 14.07 26.85 1.95
C ALA A 488 13.81 25.96 3.17
N ALA A 489 14.86 25.55 3.88
CA ALA A 489 14.74 24.75 5.11
C ALA A 489 14.07 25.51 6.27
N ALA A 490 14.29 26.82 6.37
CA ALA A 490 13.70 27.67 7.39
C ALA A 490 12.26 28.14 7.07
N GLY A 491 11.68 27.72 5.94
CA GLY A 491 10.34 28.18 5.51
C GLY A 491 10.28 29.67 5.20
N GLY A 492 11.35 30.22 4.58
CA GLY A 492 11.41 31.62 4.17
C GLY A 492 10.29 32.02 3.19
N THR A 493 10.10 33.32 3.00
CA THR A 493 9.09 33.84 2.06
C THR A 493 9.36 33.36 0.63
N GLU A 494 8.35 33.32 -0.24
CA GLU A 494 8.53 32.94 -1.65
C GLU A 494 9.58 33.81 -2.36
N ALA A 495 9.66 35.09 -2.00
CA ALA A 495 10.66 36.00 -2.53
C ALA A 495 12.09 35.56 -2.16
N GLU A 496 12.33 35.07 -0.95
CA GLU A 496 13.66 34.61 -0.50
C GLU A 496 14.03 33.22 -1.03
N ARG A 497 13.03 32.39 -1.33
CA ARG A 497 13.19 31.04 -1.91
C ARG A 497 13.19 31.02 -3.43
N SER A 498 12.97 32.17 -4.08
CA SER A 498 12.99 32.26 -5.54
C SER A 498 14.38 32.65 -6.06
N LEU A 499 14.83 31.91 -7.07
CA LEU A 499 15.99 32.20 -7.90
C LEU A 499 15.51 32.64 -9.28
N SER A 500 15.51 33.95 -9.52
CA SER A 500 15.27 34.52 -10.85
C SER A 500 16.58 34.67 -11.63
N PHE A 501 16.49 34.79 -12.95
CA PHE A 501 17.66 35.08 -13.79
C PHE A 501 18.39 36.35 -13.36
N GLY A 502 17.68 37.42 -12.98
CA GLY A 502 18.30 38.63 -12.45
C GLY A 502 19.04 38.41 -11.13
N LYS A 503 18.50 37.58 -10.22
CA LYS A 503 19.20 37.20 -8.98
C LYS A 503 20.45 36.36 -9.26
N LEU A 504 20.41 35.50 -10.27
CA LEU A 504 21.58 34.74 -10.74
C LEU A 504 22.68 35.71 -11.20
N LEU A 505 22.36 36.69 -12.05
CA LEU A 505 23.32 37.70 -12.51
C LEU A 505 23.85 38.58 -11.37
N HIS A 506 23.01 38.94 -10.40
CA HIS A 506 23.44 39.71 -9.24
C HIS A 506 24.51 38.99 -8.40
N VAL A 507 24.44 37.65 -8.34
CA VAL A 507 25.40 36.81 -7.60
C VAL A 507 26.71 36.62 -8.36
N LEU A 508 26.65 36.53 -9.69
CA LEU A 508 27.82 36.22 -10.50
C LEU A 508 28.86 37.35 -10.44
N PRO A 509 30.16 37.03 -10.33
CA PRO A 509 31.22 38.04 -10.32
C PRO A 509 31.38 38.70 -11.70
N ALA A 510 32.00 39.87 -11.72
CA ALA A 510 32.42 40.52 -12.97
C ALA A 510 33.30 39.56 -13.80
N PRO A 511 33.14 39.51 -15.14
CA PRO A 511 32.37 40.43 -15.98
C PRO A 511 30.88 40.08 -16.18
N LEU A 512 30.37 39.00 -15.56
CA LEU A 512 29.02 38.49 -15.78
C LEU A 512 27.93 39.24 -15.00
N GLY A 513 28.31 39.88 -13.88
CA GLY A 513 27.35 40.49 -12.96
C GLY A 513 28.00 41.31 -11.83
N ASP A 514 27.23 41.53 -10.77
CA ASP A 514 27.56 42.46 -9.67
C ASP A 514 28.49 41.86 -8.60
N GLY A 515 28.60 40.53 -8.53
CA GLY A 515 29.38 39.81 -7.52
C GLY A 515 28.87 39.97 -6.08
N ALA A 516 27.59 40.27 -5.90
CA ALA A 516 26.96 40.45 -4.60
C ALA A 516 26.42 39.11 -4.04
N THR A 517 25.89 39.11 -2.82
CA THR A 517 25.30 37.90 -2.21
C THR A 517 23.79 38.04 -2.09
N LEU A 518 23.07 36.92 -2.26
CA LEU A 518 21.61 36.90 -2.06
C LEU A 518 21.20 37.29 -0.64
N ALA A 519 22.01 36.95 0.37
CA ALA A 519 21.78 37.38 1.74
C ALA A 519 21.78 38.91 1.90
N ALA A 520 22.69 39.61 1.22
CA ALA A 520 22.71 41.07 1.22
C ALA A 520 21.54 41.67 0.43
N PHE A 521 21.15 41.03 -0.68
CA PHE A 521 19.98 41.41 -1.47
C PHE A 521 18.68 41.32 -0.66
N ASP A 522 18.43 40.18 -0.03
CA ASP A 522 17.21 39.92 0.74
C ASP A 522 17.12 40.82 1.99
N ALA A 523 18.26 41.19 2.58
CA ALA A 523 18.33 42.09 3.73
C ALA A 523 18.20 43.58 3.38
N ALA A 524 18.36 43.97 2.11
CA ALA A 524 18.31 45.37 1.68
C ALA A 524 16.87 45.91 1.64
N SER A 525 16.70 47.17 2.05
CA SER A 525 15.41 47.88 1.99
C SER A 525 15.63 49.34 1.60
N PRO A 526 15.26 49.77 0.37
CA PRO A 526 14.66 48.96 -0.70
C PRO A 526 15.66 47.96 -1.30
N GLN A 527 15.15 46.86 -1.86
CA GLN A 527 15.97 45.89 -2.59
C GLN A 527 16.61 46.56 -3.82
N PRO A 528 17.88 46.26 -4.14
CA PRO A 528 18.56 46.84 -5.29
C PRO A 528 17.93 46.35 -6.61
N ALA A 529 18.09 47.12 -7.68
CA ALA A 529 17.61 46.72 -8.99
C ALA A 529 18.41 45.50 -9.50
N LEU A 530 17.71 44.49 -10.02
CA LEU A 530 18.35 43.29 -10.57
C LEU A 530 18.79 43.52 -12.03
N PRO A 531 19.95 42.99 -12.45
CA PRO A 531 20.35 42.98 -13.85
C PRO A 531 19.36 42.18 -14.71
N THR A 532 19.13 42.62 -15.95
CA THR A 532 18.23 41.95 -16.91
C THR A 532 18.99 41.21 -18.02
N ASP A 533 20.27 41.53 -18.24
CA ASP A 533 21.13 40.86 -19.21
C ASP A 533 22.56 40.72 -18.70
N ALA A 534 23.30 39.78 -19.28
CA ALA A 534 24.71 39.51 -18.99
C ALA A 534 25.64 40.15 -20.05
N GLY A 535 25.19 41.19 -20.76
CA GLY A 535 25.95 41.83 -21.83
C GLY A 535 26.33 40.87 -22.98
N ALA A 536 27.64 40.67 -23.18
CA ALA A 536 28.22 39.87 -24.27
C ALA A 536 28.36 38.36 -23.94
N TYR A 537 27.91 37.93 -22.76
CA TYR A 537 28.02 36.55 -22.26
C TYR A 537 26.66 35.86 -22.32
N ALA A 538 26.62 34.63 -22.84
CA ALA A 538 25.43 33.79 -22.80
C ALA A 538 25.47 32.95 -21.52
N VAL A 539 24.55 33.21 -20.59
CA VAL A 539 24.48 32.55 -19.28
C VAL A 539 23.29 31.59 -19.26
N SER A 540 23.51 30.34 -18.85
CA SER A 540 22.44 29.35 -18.70
C SER A 540 22.62 28.54 -17.42
N LEU A 541 21.54 28.45 -16.64
CA LEU A 541 21.47 27.61 -15.45
C LEU A 541 20.51 26.46 -15.69
N PHE A 542 20.95 25.24 -15.44
CA PHE A 542 20.16 24.02 -15.56
C PHE A 542 19.89 23.45 -14.17
N LEU A 543 18.64 23.41 -13.76
CA LEU A 543 18.18 22.86 -12.48
C LEU A 543 17.54 21.49 -12.74
N GLN A 544 18.29 20.42 -12.48
CA GLN A 544 17.82 19.04 -12.57
C GLN A 544 17.17 18.62 -11.25
N GLN A 545 15.86 18.50 -11.27
CA GLN A 545 15.05 18.09 -10.12
C GLN A 545 15.06 16.57 -9.93
N ALA A 546 14.69 16.12 -8.73
CA ALA A 546 14.59 14.70 -8.38
C ALA A 546 13.66 13.87 -9.29
N ASN A 547 12.64 14.50 -9.88
CA ASN A 547 11.70 13.90 -10.83
C ASN A 547 12.27 13.76 -12.26
N GLY A 548 13.50 14.21 -12.50
CA GLY A 548 14.14 14.19 -13.82
C GLY A 548 13.74 15.36 -14.73
N LEU A 549 12.87 16.28 -14.30
CA LEU A 549 12.62 17.53 -15.01
C LEU A 549 13.85 18.44 -14.90
N THR A 550 14.16 19.12 -15.99
CA THR A 550 15.22 20.14 -16.03
C THR A 550 14.58 21.49 -16.30
N ARG A 551 14.75 22.43 -15.38
CA ARG A 551 14.34 23.83 -15.56
C ARG A 551 15.54 24.66 -15.96
N VAL A 552 15.39 25.46 -17.01
CA VAL A 552 16.46 26.32 -17.54
C VAL A 552 16.16 27.77 -17.18
N LEU A 553 17.14 28.47 -16.62
CA LEU A 553 17.11 29.93 -16.46
C LEU A 553 18.15 30.52 -17.41
N SER A 554 17.70 31.25 -18.43
CA SER A 554 18.57 31.82 -19.47
C SER A 554 18.16 33.21 -19.94
N ALA A 555 16.96 33.67 -19.59
CA ALA A 555 16.43 34.95 -20.02
C ALA A 555 15.73 35.71 -18.88
N ASP A 556 15.53 37.02 -19.10
CA ASP A 556 14.78 37.87 -18.18
C ASP A 556 13.33 37.35 -18.01
N GLY A 557 12.86 37.32 -16.76
CA GLY A 557 11.58 36.71 -16.37
C GLY A 557 11.64 35.23 -15.98
N ASP A 558 12.70 34.49 -16.35
CA ASP A 558 12.86 33.11 -15.90
C ASP A 558 13.06 33.07 -14.37
N THR A 559 12.24 32.30 -13.69
CA THR A 559 12.29 32.14 -12.22
C THR A 559 12.14 30.68 -11.85
N TYR A 560 12.88 30.25 -10.83
CA TYR A 560 12.71 28.99 -10.13
C TYR A 560 12.33 29.26 -8.68
N LEU A 561 11.22 28.68 -8.21
CA LEU A 561 10.83 28.75 -6.81
C LEU A 561 11.20 27.42 -6.16
N LEU A 562 12.04 27.47 -5.12
CA LEU A 562 12.38 26.28 -4.34
C LEU A 562 11.22 25.91 -3.44
N ASP A 563 10.89 24.64 -3.37
CA ASP A 563 9.93 24.13 -2.39
C ASP A 563 10.48 24.25 -0.98
N ALA A 564 9.58 24.30 0.02
CA ALA A 564 10.02 24.32 1.41
C ALA A 564 10.77 23.01 1.73
N GLY A 565 11.95 23.14 2.35
CA GLY A 565 12.84 22.01 2.63
C GLY A 565 13.62 21.45 1.42
N GLU A 566 13.45 22.00 0.21
CA GLU A 566 14.24 21.60 -0.96
C GLU A 566 15.73 21.97 -0.75
N ARG A 567 16.63 21.06 -1.11
CA ARG A 567 18.08 21.31 -1.08
C ARG A 567 18.62 21.44 -2.49
N LEU A 568 19.41 22.49 -2.72
CA LEU A 568 20.17 22.66 -3.94
C LEU A 568 21.61 22.16 -3.75
N THR A 569 22.19 21.61 -4.81
CA THR A 569 23.62 21.32 -4.88
C THR A 569 24.19 21.78 -6.20
N LEU A 570 25.34 22.45 -6.17
CA LEU A 570 26.07 22.82 -7.36
C LEU A 570 26.69 21.58 -8.01
N GLY A 571 26.45 21.39 -9.30
CA GLY A 571 26.99 20.33 -10.14
C GLY A 571 28.24 20.80 -10.89
N ALA A 572 28.13 20.88 -12.22
CA ALA A 572 29.20 21.32 -13.10
C ALA A 572 29.10 22.83 -13.40
N VAL A 573 30.26 23.49 -13.46
CA VAL A 573 30.41 24.87 -13.92
C VAL A 573 31.26 24.84 -15.19
N SER A 574 30.68 25.12 -16.34
CA SER A 574 31.37 25.14 -17.64
C SER A 574 31.49 26.57 -18.17
N VAL A 575 32.71 26.94 -18.58
CA VAL A 575 33.03 28.24 -19.16
C VAL A 575 33.71 27.98 -20.50
N GLU A 576 33.01 28.26 -21.59
CA GLU A 576 33.44 27.94 -22.95
C GLU A 576 33.54 29.20 -23.82
N ALA A 577 34.57 29.28 -24.65
CA ALA A 577 34.69 30.33 -25.66
C ALA A 577 34.05 29.84 -26.97
N GLU A 578 33.17 30.65 -27.56
CA GLU A 578 32.68 30.47 -28.92
C GLU A 578 33.64 31.15 -29.91
N ASP A 579 34.05 30.39 -30.93
CA ASP A 579 35.01 30.78 -31.98
C ASP A 579 34.50 31.91 -32.90
#